data_AF-A0A5J4S2V2-F1
#
_entry.id   AF-A0A5J4S2V2-F1
#
_cell.length_a   1.000
_cell.length_b   1.000
_cell.length_c   1.000
_cell.angle_alpha   90.00
_cell.angle_beta   90.00
_cell.angle_gamma   90.00
#
_symmetry.space_group_name_H-M   'P 1'
#
loop_
_entity.id
_entity.type
_entity.pdbx_description
1 polymer ?
#
loop_
_entity_poly.entity_id
_entity_poly.type
_entity_poly.pdbx_seq_one_letter_code
_entity_poly.pdbx_strand_id
1 'polypeptide(L)'
;ASTFTSCTVPTDSGLGGAIYLDIQTGGETKYDLTGASYSTATHSLNNAQYGKNLFINAFDLSAAVPMNDASATKTKIGAGLDSYEKANPTNLMGYDSAIGTLAIPLYYVYTAVNPLVFHVNNPISPFQIGSGNNNKYCGHLEWPCLTIDYSMQLTGNSIEKKIGIISEYKIDSLIEIDQSGKEVKISNSLSDSGDVTDIKSILNIEDQGKFSVTNGTLQFDKITFSININALEEYIITGSTQSTRIQIDNCIMKTTTAQSTIKTGLVEVEYGILSITNLNIEDIVIQDR
;
A
#
# COMPACT_ATOMS: atom_id res chain seq x y z
N ALA A 1 -36.72 4.93 18.48
CA ALA A 1 -35.28 4.85 18.21
C ALA A 1 -34.54 5.23 19.49
N SER A 2 -33.60 4.40 19.94
CA SER A 2 -32.77 4.70 21.11
C SER A 2 -31.43 5.23 20.63
N THR A 3 -31.05 6.43 21.08
CA THR A 3 -29.76 7.04 20.75
C THR A 3 -28.83 6.87 21.93
N PHE A 4 -27.68 6.23 21.74
CA PHE A 4 -26.63 6.20 22.74
C PHE A 4 -25.88 7.54 22.69
N THR A 5 -25.91 8.31 23.79
CA THR A 5 -25.13 9.55 23.95
C THR A 5 -24.08 9.35 25.04
N SER A 6 -22.93 10.01 24.93
CA SER A 6 -21.86 9.98 25.96
C SER A 6 -21.22 8.61 26.19
N CYS A 7 -21.02 7.82 25.12
CA CYS A 7 -20.21 6.61 25.20
C CYS A 7 -18.78 6.98 25.59
N THR A 8 -18.31 6.49 26.74
CA THR A 8 -16.92 6.64 27.18
C THR A 8 -16.16 5.37 26.84
N VAL A 9 -14.93 5.53 26.37
CA VAL A 9 -14.05 4.42 25.97
C VAL A 9 -12.97 4.22 27.02
N PRO A 10 -12.43 3.00 27.18
CA PRO A 10 -11.26 2.80 28.01
C PRO A 10 -10.12 3.72 27.53
N THR A 11 -9.60 4.55 28.42
CA THR A 11 -8.55 5.53 28.13
C THR A 11 -7.29 4.91 27.56
N ASP A 12 -7.03 3.66 27.91
CA ASP A 12 -5.76 2.99 27.63
C ASP A 12 -5.71 2.43 26.21
N SER A 13 -6.88 2.12 25.63
CA SER A 13 -6.98 1.60 24.26
C SER A 13 -7.50 2.66 23.28
N GLY A 14 -8.39 3.56 23.74
CA GLY A 14 -9.10 4.49 22.87
C GLY A 14 -10.00 3.82 21.82
N LEU A 15 -10.17 2.49 21.91
CA LEU A 15 -10.88 1.68 20.92
C LEU A 15 -12.36 1.56 21.25
N GLY A 16 -13.17 1.49 20.19
CA GLY A 16 -14.58 1.16 20.26
C GLY A 16 -15.43 2.39 20.49
N GLY A 17 -16.59 2.42 19.87
CA GLY A 17 -17.46 3.57 19.93
C GLY A 17 -18.83 3.21 19.40
N ALA A 18 -19.86 3.45 20.21
CA ALA A 18 -21.22 2.93 20.05
C ALA A 18 -21.35 1.39 20.12
N ILE A 19 -20.56 0.61 19.36
CA ILE A 19 -20.62 -0.87 19.37
C ILE A 19 -19.21 -1.47 19.30
N TYR A 20 -18.90 -2.38 20.22
CA TYR A 20 -17.72 -3.25 20.20
C TYR A 20 -18.17 -4.71 20.15
N LEU A 21 -17.70 -5.47 19.15
CA LEU A 21 -18.00 -6.88 19.00
C LEU A 21 -16.71 -7.69 19.16
N ASP A 22 -16.68 -8.56 20.17
CA ASP A 22 -15.62 -9.55 20.36
C ASP A 22 -16.10 -10.91 19.88
N ILE A 23 -15.65 -11.31 18.68
CA ILE A 23 -16.12 -12.52 18.01
C ILE A 23 -15.08 -13.63 18.23
N GLN A 24 -15.47 -14.62 19.03
CA GLN A 24 -14.65 -15.82 19.24
C GLN A 24 -14.49 -16.63 17.96
N THR A 25 -13.38 -17.38 17.87
CA THR A 25 -13.09 -18.30 16.76
C THR A 25 -14.27 -19.23 16.47
N GLY A 26 -14.68 -19.32 15.21
CA GLY A 26 -15.86 -20.09 14.77
C GLY A 26 -17.19 -19.34 14.97
N GLY A 27 -17.16 -18.08 15.40
CA GLY A 27 -18.29 -17.18 15.55
C GLY A 27 -18.46 -16.17 14.41
N GLU A 28 -17.48 -16.06 13.51
CA GLU A 28 -17.38 -15.03 12.46
C GLU A 28 -18.59 -15.02 11.50
N THR A 29 -19.28 -16.15 11.38
CA THR A 29 -20.45 -16.34 10.52
C THR A 29 -21.79 -16.27 11.25
N LYS A 30 -21.81 -16.06 12.57
CA LYS A 30 -23.02 -16.17 13.41
C LYS A 30 -23.79 -14.87 13.60
N TYR A 31 -23.23 -13.74 13.15
CA TYR A 31 -23.83 -12.42 13.31
C TYR A 31 -24.11 -11.78 11.96
N ASP A 32 -25.23 -11.07 11.88
CA ASP A 32 -25.65 -10.30 10.70
C ASP A 32 -25.96 -8.86 11.13
N LEU A 33 -25.18 -7.90 10.64
CA LEU A 33 -25.38 -6.47 10.87
C LEU A 33 -25.85 -5.75 9.59
N THR A 34 -26.40 -6.47 8.60
CA THR A 34 -27.05 -5.92 7.38
C THR A 34 -28.00 -4.76 7.72
N GLY A 35 -28.80 -4.91 8.79
CA GLY A 35 -29.81 -3.94 9.23
C GLY A 35 -29.31 -2.88 10.20
N ALA A 36 -28.02 -2.88 10.56
CA ALA A 36 -27.45 -1.81 11.37
C ALA A 36 -27.47 -0.49 10.58
N SER A 37 -27.53 0.62 11.29
CA SER A 37 -27.31 1.94 10.69
C SER A 37 -26.58 2.79 11.71
N TYR A 38 -25.56 3.50 11.23
CA TYR A 38 -24.72 4.33 12.07
C TYR A 38 -25.00 5.79 11.77
N SER A 39 -25.01 6.61 12.82
CA SER A 39 -25.12 8.05 12.62
C SER A 39 -23.90 8.55 11.84
N THR A 40 -24.15 9.40 10.85
CA THR A 40 -23.10 10.11 10.11
C THR A 40 -22.71 11.43 10.78
N ALA A 41 -23.44 11.83 11.83
CA ALA A 41 -23.26 13.09 12.56
C ALA A 41 -22.53 12.91 13.92
N THR A 42 -22.11 11.69 14.28
CA THR A 42 -21.60 11.34 15.62
C THR A 42 -20.12 11.65 15.85
N HIS A 43 -19.41 12.31 14.92
CA HIS A 43 -17.98 12.62 15.10
C HIS A 43 -17.68 13.44 16.37
N SER A 44 -18.66 14.20 16.89
CA SER A 44 -18.58 15.00 18.11
C SER A 44 -19.24 14.36 19.34
N LEU A 45 -19.98 13.25 19.19
CA LEU A 45 -20.72 12.60 20.27
C LEU A 45 -20.00 11.37 20.85
N ASN A 46 -18.92 10.94 20.19
CA ASN A 46 -18.11 9.81 20.59
C ASN A 46 -16.62 10.18 20.64
N ASN A 47 -15.98 9.93 21.77
CA ASN A 47 -14.57 10.25 22.02
C ASN A 47 -13.61 9.10 21.69
N ALA A 48 -14.08 8.02 21.05
CA ALA A 48 -13.24 6.94 20.57
C ALA A 48 -12.20 7.43 19.55
N GLN A 49 -10.96 6.95 19.68
CA GLN A 49 -9.90 7.14 18.69
C GLN A 49 -10.19 6.32 17.43
N TYR A 50 -10.64 5.08 17.60
CA TYR A 50 -10.90 4.11 16.52
C TYR A 50 -12.22 3.39 16.71
N GLY A 51 -12.92 3.12 15.60
CA GLY A 51 -14.21 2.45 15.60
C GLY A 51 -15.30 3.29 16.28
N LYS A 52 -15.39 4.59 15.96
CA LYS A 52 -16.37 5.52 16.56
C LYS A 52 -17.83 5.06 16.47
N ASN A 53 -18.14 4.23 15.49
CA ASN A 53 -19.47 3.65 15.27
C ASN A 53 -19.49 2.12 15.48
N LEU A 54 -18.44 1.43 15.02
CA LEU A 54 -18.29 -0.01 15.16
C LEU A 54 -16.82 -0.37 15.27
N PHE A 55 -16.51 -1.25 16.22
CA PHE A 55 -15.24 -1.95 16.29
C PHE A 55 -15.47 -3.47 16.36
N ILE A 56 -14.84 -4.24 15.47
CA ILE A 56 -14.94 -5.72 15.45
C ILE A 56 -13.57 -6.32 15.77
N ASN A 57 -13.47 -7.08 16.86
CA ASN A 57 -12.36 -7.98 17.11
C ASN A 57 -12.74 -9.39 16.65
N ALA A 58 -12.00 -9.95 15.71
CA ALA A 58 -12.25 -11.30 15.18
C ALA A 58 -10.94 -12.07 14.94
N PHE A 59 -11.02 -13.40 14.90
CA PHE A 59 -9.89 -14.22 14.46
C PHE A 59 -9.58 -14.00 12.98
N ASP A 60 -10.59 -14.11 12.12
CA ASP A 60 -10.51 -13.73 10.71
C ASP A 60 -11.50 -12.60 10.43
N LEU A 61 -10.97 -11.39 10.26
CA LEU A 61 -11.79 -10.19 10.08
C LEU A 61 -12.55 -10.23 8.75
N SER A 62 -11.98 -10.80 7.69
CA SER A 62 -12.67 -10.99 6.41
C SER A 62 -13.82 -11.98 6.48
N ALA A 63 -13.75 -12.99 7.35
CA ALA A 63 -14.89 -13.89 7.59
C ALA A 63 -16.01 -13.19 8.37
N ALA A 64 -15.64 -12.34 9.34
CA ALA A 64 -16.58 -11.53 10.11
C ALA A 64 -17.25 -10.44 9.25
N VAL A 65 -16.56 -9.98 8.20
CA VAL A 65 -17.00 -8.92 7.30
C VAL A 65 -16.80 -9.30 5.82
N PRO A 66 -17.55 -10.28 5.29
CA PRO A 66 -17.32 -10.77 3.96
C PRO A 66 -17.76 -9.75 2.90
N MET A 67 -16.93 -9.65 1.88
CA MET A 67 -17.28 -9.04 0.60
C MET A 67 -18.40 -9.87 -0.04
N ASN A 68 -19.47 -9.21 -0.51
CA ASN A 68 -20.51 -9.87 -1.28
C ASN A 68 -20.40 -9.42 -2.74
N ASP A 69 -19.78 -10.24 -3.59
CA ASP A 69 -19.58 -9.95 -5.01
C ASP A 69 -20.89 -9.72 -5.79
N ALA A 70 -22.04 -10.16 -5.26
CA ALA A 70 -23.35 -9.99 -5.88
C ALA A 70 -24.08 -8.71 -5.45
N SER A 71 -23.58 -7.96 -4.46
CA SER A 71 -24.22 -6.75 -3.96
C SER A 71 -23.26 -5.55 -3.99
N ALA A 72 -23.73 -4.42 -4.49
CA ALA A 72 -23.06 -3.13 -4.31
C ALA A 72 -23.03 -2.65 -2.84
N THR A 73 -23.62 -3.43 -1.92
CA THR A 73 -23.68 -3.13 -0.49
C THR A 73 -23.05 -4.24 0.35
N LYS A 74 -22.27 -3.80 1.34
CA LYS A 74 -21.52 -4.59 2.33
C LYS A 74 -22.46 -5.43 3.17
N THR A 75 -22.84 -6.61 2.68
CA THR A 75 -24.04 -7.27 3.19
C THR A 75 -23.97 -7.47 4.71
N LYS A 76 -22.84 -7.82 5.32
CA LYS A 76 -22.78 -7.92 6.80
C LYS A 76 -22.70 -6.61 7.59
N ILE A 77 -22.50 -5.44 6.98
CA ILE A 77 -22.44 -4.15 7.70
C ILE A 77 -23.35 -3.15 7.03
N GLY A 78 -24.39 -2.70 7.74
CA GLY A 78 -25.24 -1.58 7.34
C GLY A 78 -24.53 -0.22 7.48
N ALA A 79 -23.47 -0.09 6.72
CA ALA A 79 -22.47 0.95 6.86
C ALA A 79 -22.82 2.26 6.13
N GLY A 80 -23.94 2.25 5.40
CA GLY A 80 -24.46 3.40 4.67
C GLY A 80 -23.94 3.46 3.24
N LEU A 81 -23.14 4.49 2.93
CA LEU A 81 -22.58 4.74 1.60
C LEU A 81 -21.06 4.50 1.59
N ASP A 82 -20.57 3.82 0.55
CA ASP A 82 -19.14 3.51 0.38
C ASP A 82 -18.25 4.75 0.38
N SER A 83 -18.71 5.84 -0.23
CA SER A 83 -18.00 7.11 -0.27
C SER A 83 -17.84 7.73 1.12
N TYR A 84 -18.84 7.57 2.00
CA TYR A 84 -18.76 8.06 3.38
C TYR A 84 -17.74 7.26 4.19
N GLU A 85 -17.71 5.94 4.02
CA GLU A 85 -16.77 5.08 4.76
C GLU A 85 -15.33 5.24 4.29
N LYS A 86 -15.11 5.36 2.97
CA LYS A 86 -13.80 5.72 2.42
C LYS A 86 -13.32 7.04 3.02
N ALA A 87 -14.19 8.04 3.09
CA ALA A 87 -13.87 9.35 3.66
C ALA A 87 -13.70 9.35 5.20
N ASN A 88 -14.14 8.30 5.89
CA ASN A 88 -14.12 8.21 7.35
C ASN A 88 -13.61 6.84 7.84
N PRO A 89 -12.36 6.47 7.52
CA PRO A 89 -11.84 5.11 7.74
C PRO A 89 -11.73 4.74 9.23
N THR A 90 -11.77 5.72 10.14
CA THR A 90 -11.73 5.49 11.59
C THR A 90 -13.08 5.21 12.23
N ASN A 91 -14.19 5.34 11.50
CA ASN A 91 -15.53 5.13 12.05
C ASN A 91 -15.85 3.65 12.25
N LEU A 92 -15.40 2.80 11.31
CA LEU A 92 -15.63 1.36 11.30
C LEU A 92 -14.27 0.67 11.18
N MET A 93 -13.81 0.05 12.27
CA MET A 93 -12.49 -0.58 12.32
C MET A 93 -12.57 -1.98 12.94
N GLY A 94 -11.50 -2.75 12.83
CA GLY A 94 -11.42 -4.02 13.51
C GLY A 94 -10.03 -4.58 13.63
N TYR A 95 -9.92 -5.66 14.40
CA TYR A 95 -8.72 -6.48 14.50
C TYR A 95 -8.92 -7.79 13.76
N ASP A 96 -7.91 -8.12 12.96
CA ASP A 96 -7.69 -9.46 12.45
C ASP A 96 -6.62 -10.10 13.34
N SER A 97 -7.06 -10.80 14.38
CA SER A 97 -6.15 -11.35 15.39
C SER A 97 -5.29 -12.51 14.87
N ALA A 98 -5.58 -13.07 13.69
CA ALA A 98 -4.67 -13.97 12.99
C ALA A 98 -3.43 -13.26 12.42
N ILE A 99 -3.48 -11.94 12.23
CA ILE A 99 -2.40 -11.13 11.63
C ILE A 99 -1.77 -10.21 12.67
N GLY A 100 -2.54 -9.72 13.64
CA GLY A 100 -2.02 -8.93 14.76
C GLY A 100 -3.06 -8.00 15.37
N THR A 101 -2.57 -6.96 16.05
CA THR A 101 -3.41 -5.98 16.79
C THR A 101 -3.42 -4.60 16.12
N LEU A 102 -3.13 -4.54 14.82
CA LEU A 102 -3.30 -3.30 14.06
C LEU A 102 -4.77 -3.10 13.73
N ALA A 103 -5.32 -1.94 14.08
CA ALA A 103 -6.71 -1.63 13.78
C ALA A 103 -6.84 -1.34 12.29
N ILE A 104 -7.63 -2.15 11.59
CA ILE A 104 -7.82 -2.08 10.15
C ILE A 104 -9.19 -1.42 9.88
N PRO A 105 -9.25 -0.34 9.07
CA PRO A 105 -10.50 0.18 8.56
C PRO A 105 -11.26 -0.93 7.82
N LEU A 106 -12.51 -1.19 8.22
CA LEU A 106 -13.29 -2.28 7.62
C LEU A 106 -13.50 -2.07 6.11
N TYR A 107 -13.45 -0.81 5.65
CA TYR A 107 -13.47 -0.46 4.23
C TYR A 107 -12.48 -1.24 3.38
N TYR A 108 -11.23 -1.40 3.84
CA TYR A 108 -10.21 -2.13 3.08
C TYR A 108 -10.31 -3.66 3.26
N VAL A 109 -11.15 -4.15 4.18
CA VAL A 109 -11.37 -5.59 4.40
C VAL A 109 -12.28 -6.18 3.33
N TYR A 110 -13.33 -5.45 2.95
CA TYR A 110 -14.36 -5.92 2.02
C TYR A 110 -14.33 -5.23 0.65
N THR A 111 -13.36 -4.35 0.38
CA THR A 111 -13.17 -3.77 -0.96
C THR A 111 -11.95 -4.36 -1.63
N ALA A 112 -12.05 -4.54 -2.95
CA ALA A 112 -10.88 -4.90 -3.75
C ALA A 112 -10.04 -3.67 -4.07
N VAL A 113 -8.73 -3.88 -4.24
CA VAL A 113 -7.83 -2.88 -4.84
C VAL A 113 -8.20 -2.70 -6.31
N ASN A 114 -8.78 -1.56 -6.68
CA ASN A 114 -9.23 -1.25 -8.05
C ASN A 114 -8.53 0.04 -8.51
N PRO A 115 -7.84 0.09 -9.68
CA PRO A 115 -7.74 -0.90 -10.75
C PRO A 115 -6.56 -1.89 -10.61
N LEU A 116 -6.45 -2.58 -9.47
CA LEU A 116 -5.37 -3.54 -9.16
C LEU A 116 -3.96 -2.92 -9.20
N VAL A 117 -3.85 -1.63 -8.88
CA VAL A 117 -2.58 -0.96 -8.60
C VAL A 117 -2.33 -1.04 -7.11
N PHE A 118 -1.36 -1.84 -6.68
CA PHE A 118 -1.04 -2.01 -5.28
C PHE A 118 -0.06 -0.92 -4.83
N HIS A 119 -0.55 -0.01 -4.02
CA HIS A 119 0.24 1.12 -3.54
C HIS A 119 1.21 0.71 -2.43
N VAL A 120 2.41 1.31 -2.43
CA VAL A 120 3.43 1.13 -1.38
C VAL A 120 3.80 2.48 -0.75
N ASN A 121 4.03 2.47 0.56
CA ASN A 121 4.46 3.65 1.31
C ASN A 121 5.38 3.27 2.47
N ASN A 122 6.15 4.24 2.96
CA ASN A 122 7.00 4.07 4.13
C ASN A 122 6.15 3.88 5.39
N PRO A 123 6.68 3.20 6.42
CA PRO A 123 6.03 3.15 7.72
C PRO A 123 6.22 4.48 8.46
N ILE A 124 5.21 4.91 9.20
CA ILE A 124 5.30 6.03 10.16
C ILE A 124 5.18 5.46 11.57
N SER A 125 5.97 6.00 12.51
CA SER A 125 5.91 5.63 13.93
C SER A 125 5.56 6.85 14.79
N PRO A 126 4.47 6.81 15.58
CA PRO A 126 3.49 5.72 15.65
C PRO A 126 2.68 5.59 14.34
N PHE A 127 2.09 4.42 14.11
CA PHE A 127 1.33 4.14 12.88
C PHE A 127 0.20 5.16 12.66
N GLN A 128 0.07 5.62 11.42
CA GLN A 128 -1.02 6.49 10.97
C GLN A 128 -1.67 5.89 9.72
N ILE A 129 -2.98 6.08 9.55
CA ILE A 129 -3.68 5.69 8.31
C ILE A 129 -2.97 6.38 7.12
N GLY A 130 -2.75 5.63 6.04
CA GLY A 130 -1.91 6.04 4.91
C GLY A 130 -0.44 5.60 5.02
N SER A 131 0.02 5.13 6.19
CA SER A 131 1.35 4.52 6.33
C SER A 131 1.36 3.11 5.75
N GLY A 132 2.52 2.68 5.25
CA GLY A 132 2.69 1.32 4.75
C GLY A 132 2.57 0.28 5.87
N ASN A 133 1.79 -0.78 5.63
CA ASN A 133 1.76 -1.96 6.48
C ASN A 133 1.53 -3.24 5.66
N ASN A 134 2.37 -4.26 5.85
CA ASN A 134 2.20 -5.56 5.20
C ASN A 134 1.15 -6.40 5.93
N ASN A 135 -0.11 -6.22 5.54
CA ASN A 135 -1.21 -7.09 5.94
C ASN A 135 -2.03 -7.48 4.70
N LYS A 136 -2.85 -8.54 4.80
CA LYS A 136 -3.58 -9.08 3.64
C LYS A 136 -4.62 -8.12 3.01
N TYR A 137 -4.89 -6.99 3.66
CA TYR A 137 -5.82 -5.94 3.21
C TYR A 137 -5.11 -4.72 2.62
N CYS A 138 -3.78 -4.69 2.60
CA CYS A 138 -3.01 -3.56 2.06
C CYS A 138 -3.05 -3.50 0.53
N GLY A 139 -2.65 -2.34 -0.01
CA GLY A 139 -2.50 -2.11 -1.44
C GLY A 139 -3.40 -1.00 -1.96
N HIS A 140 -4.35 -0.52 -1.15
CA HIS A 140 -5.12 0.69 -1.47
C HIS A 140 -4.24 1.93 -1.32
N LEU A 141 -4.60 3.03 -2.00
CA LEU A 141 -3.86 4.30 -1.91
C LEU A 141 -3.78 4.82 -0.47
N GLU A 142 -4.89 4.79 0.26
CA GLU A 142 -4.98 5.24 1.66
C GLU A 142 -4.67 4.13 2.69
N TRP A 143 -4.42 2.91 2.22
CA TRP A 143 -4.00 1.75 3.03
C TRP A 143 -2.92 0.95 2.29
N PRO A 144 -1.75 1.58 2.05
CA PRO A 144 -0.71 1.01 1.20
C PRO A 144 0.02 -0.14 1.89
N CYS A 145 0.63 -1.01 1.09
CA CYS A 145 1.56 -2.00 1.58
C CYS A 145 2.87 -1.33 2.01
N LEU A 146 3.63 -2.01 2.87
CA LEU A 146 4.93 -1.52 3.33
C LEU A 146 6.04 -1.80 2.30
N THR A 147 5.97 -2.94 1.62
CA THR A 147 7.04 -3.38 0.72
C THR A 147 6.54 -3.75 -0.67
N ILE A 148 7.36 -3.47 -1.69
CA ILE A 148 7.16 -3.91 -3.07
C ILE A 148 7.07 -5.44 -3.16
N ASP A 149 7.90 -6.19 -2.43
CA ASP A 149 7.84 -7.66 -2.44
C ASP A 149 6.49 -8.20 -1.96
N TYR A 150 5.97 -7.63 -0.88
CA TYR A 150 4.67 -8.04 -0.35
C TYR A 150 3.52 -7.68 -1.30
N SER A 151 3.55 -6.52 -1.96
CA SER A 151 2.53 -6.18 -2.97
C SER A 151 2.59 -7.12 -4.19
N MET A 152 3.79 -7.54 -4.60
CA MET A 152 3.96 -8.60 -5.60
C MET A 152 3.38 -9.94 -5.14
N GLN A 153 3.49 -10.30 -3.87
CA GLN A 153 2.88 -11.53 -3.34
C GLN A 153 1.35 -11.46 -3.36
N LEU A 154 0.75 -10.32 -2.98
CA LEU A 154 -0.71 -10.14 -2.97
C LEU A 154 -1.34 -10.21 -4.36
N THR A 155 -0.64 -9.75 -5.40
CA THR A 155 -1.12 -9.87 -6.79
C THR A 155 -1.11 -11.32 -7.31
N GLY A 156 -0.54 -12.26 -6.56
CA GLY A 156 -0.58 -13.70 -6.84
C GLY A 156 -0.08 -14.03 -8.25
N ASN A 157 -0.92 -14.69 -9.04
CA ASN A 157 -0.55 -15.16 -10.38
C ASN A 157 -0.82 -14.19 -11.53
N SER A 158 -1.18 -12.92 -11.24
CA SER A 158 -1.43 -11.91 -12.28
C SER A 158 -0.31 -11.85 -13.31
N ILE A 159 -0.69 -11.72 -14.59
CA ILE A 159 0.25 -11.59 -15.72
C ILE A 159 1.05 -10.27 -15.67
N GLU A 160 0.44 -9.24 -15.08
CA GLU A 160 1.02 -7.91 -14.86
C GLU A 160 0.79 -7.53 -13.40
N LYS A 161 1.87 -7.19 -12.69
CA LYS A 161 1.86 -6.75 -11.30
C LYS A 161 2.08 -5.25 -11.26
N LYS A 162 1.01 -4.47 -11.00
CA LYS A 162 1.07 -3.00 -10.96
C LYS A 162 1.32 -2.51 -9.55
N ILE A 163 2.35 -1.71 -9.39
CA ILE A 163 2.79 -1.17 -8.11
C ILE A 163 2.84 0.34 -8.22
N GLY A 164 2.06 1.01 -7.36
CA GLY A 164 2.02 2.47 -7.27
C GLY A 164 2.93 2.97 -6.16
N ILE A 165 3.96 3.74 -6.50
CA ILE A 165 4.84 4.37 -5.51
C ILE A 165 4.13 5.58 -4.92
N ILE A 166 3.82 5.59 -3.62
CA ILE A 166 3.48 6.85 -2.94
C ILE A 166 4.78 7.65 -2.83
N SER A 167 4.75 8.91 -3.27
CA SER A 167 5.98 9.70 -3.43
C SER A 167 6.80 9.74 -2.14
N GLU A 168 8.12 9.70 -2.29
CA GLU A 168 9.12 9.63 -1.22
C GLU A 168 9.29 8.23 -0.60
N TYR A 169 8.64 7.19 -1.16
CA TYR A 169 8.89 5.81 -0.78
C TYR A 169 10.39 5.47 -0.84
N LYS A 170 10.88 4.79 0.18
CA LYS A 170 12.29 4.42 0.33
C LYS A 170 12.49 2.94 0.02
N ILE A 171 13.51 2.62 -0.75
CA ILE A 171 14.10 1.29 -0.80
C ILE A 171 15.51 1.34 -0.20
N ASP A 172 15.76 0.45 0.75
CA ASP A 172 17.03 0.31 1.48
C ASP A 172 17.56 -1.13 1.45
N SER A 173 16.92 -1.99 0.67
CA SER A 173 17.22 -3.41 0.50
C SER A 173 17.08 -3.86 -0.96
N LEU A 174 17.67 -5.02 -1.26
CA LEU A 174 17.58 -5.63 -2.58
C LEU A 174 16.19 -6.22 -2.82
N ILE A 175 15.60 -5.89 -3.97
CA ILE A 175 14.35 -6.45 -4.48
C ILE A 175 14.67 -7.37 -5.66
N GLU A 176 14.29 -8.64 -5.56
CA GLU A 176 14.50 -9.63 -6.62
C GLU A 176 13.26 -9.77 -7.51
N ILE A 177 13.47 -9.66 -8.82
CA ILE A 177 12.45 -9.88 -9.84
C ILE A 177 12.74 -11.21 -10.55
N ASP A 178 12.15 -12.28 -10.01
CA ASP A 178 12.03 -13.59 -10.64
C ASP A 178 10.55 -13.95 -10.82
N GLN A 179 9.94 -13.41 -11.87
CA GLN A 179 8.49 -13.49 -12.07
C GLN A 179 8.10 -14.48 -13.17
N SER A 180 8.95 -15.47 -13.47
CA SER A 180 8.63 -16.53 -14.45
C SER A 180 8.15 -15.98 -15.81
N GLY A 181 8.78 -14.90 -16.30
CA GLY A 181 8.41 -14.24 -17.55
C GLY A 181 7.29 -13.19 -17.45
N LYS A 182 6.68 -12.99 -16.28
CA LYS A 182 5.61 -12.00 -16.06
C LYS A 182 6.18 -10.60 -15.86
N GLU A 183 5.30 -9.60 -15.93
CA GLU A 183 5.64 -8.19 -15.84
C GLU A 183 5.40 -7.62 -14.44
N VAL A 184 6.37 -6.87 -13.94
CA VAL A 184 6.26 -5.99 -12.78
C VAL A 184 6.37 -4.56 -13.28
N LYS A 185 5.28 -3.80 -13.14
CA LYS A 185 5.21 -2.40 -13.48
C LYS A 185 5.21 -1.56 -12.22
N ILE A 186 6.26 -0.78 -12.04
CA ILE A 186 6.41 0.20 -10.96
C ILE A 186 6.16 1.59 -11.57
N SER A 187 5.13 2.27 -11.09
CA SER A 187 4.79 3.61 -11.56
C SER A 187 4.46 4.55 -10.42
N ASN A 188 4.22 5.82 -10.74
CA ASN A 188 3.62 6.75 -9.81
C ASN A 188 2.27 6.22 -9.27
N SER A 189 1.89 6.70 -8.08
CA SER A 189 0.57 6.39 -7.50
C SER A 189 -0.55 7.11 -8.25
N LEU A 190 -1.77 6.61 -8.03
CA LEU A 190 -3.00 7.24 -8.49
C LEU A 190 -3.23 8.54 -7.71
N SER A 191 -4.06 9.42 -8.25
CA SER A 191 -4.60 10.57 -7.51
C SER A 191 -5.53 10.11 -6.38
N ASP A 192 -5.88 11.03 -5.49
CA ASP A 192 -6.86 10.77 -4.40
C ASP A 192 -8.24 10.32 -4.92
N SER A 193 -8.58 10.72 -6.16
CA SER A 193 -9.78 10.26 -6.87
C SER A 193 -9.67 8.84 -7.44
N GLY A 194 -8.47 8.26 -7.46
CA GLY A 194 -8.19 6.95 -8.04
C GLY A 194 -7.82 6.99 -9.53
N ASP A 195 -7.50 8.17 -10.07
CA ASP A 195 -7.19 8.35 -11.48
C ASP A 195 -5.68 8.28 -11.76
N VAL A 196 -5.32 7.89 -12.98
CA VAL A 196 -3.93 7.95 -13.45
C VAL A 196 -3.50 9.40 -13.56
N THR A 197 -2.27 9.70 -13.12
CA THR A 197 -1.68 11.05 -13.16
C THR A 197 -0.34 11.05 -13.89
N ASP A 198 0.07 12.23 -14.35
CA ASP A 198 1.38 12.50 -14.99
C ASP A 198 2.43 13.00 -13.99
N ILE A 199 2.05 13.18 -12.72
CA ILE A 199 2.97 13.58 -11.65
C ILE A 199 3.86 12.40 -11.29
N LYS A 200 5.18 12.60 -11.40
CA LYS A 200 6.16 11.56 -11.08
C LYS A 200 6.24 11.33 -9.57
N SER A 201 6.30 10.08 -9.15
CA SER A 201 6.60 9.74 -7.76
C SER A 201 8.10 9.70 -7.52
N ILE A 202 8.53 10.16 -6.34
CA ILE A 202 9.92 10.04 -5.91
C ILE A 202 10.12 8.65 -5.30
N LEU A 203 11.10 7.90 -5.81
CA LEU A 203 11.60 6.65 -5.24
C LEU A 203 13.00 6.93 -4.68
N ASN A 204 13.13 6.91 -3.37
CA ASN A 204 14.38 7.16 -2.67
C ASN A 204 15.22 5.87 -2.60
N ILE A 205 16.45 5.95 -3.10
CA ILE A 205 17.41 4.85 -3.13
C ILE A 205 18.45 5.12 -2.03
N GLU A 206 18.44 4.30 -1.00
CA GLU A 206 19.36 4.42 0.14
C GLU A 206 20.04 3.07 0.41
N ASP A 207 21.17 3.08 1.11
CA ASP A 207 21.85 1.86 1.57
C ASP A 207 21.96 0.75 0.50
N GLN A 208 21.28 -0.38 0.69
CA GLN A 208 21.28 -1.53 -0.22
C GLN A 208 20.15 -1.51 -1.26
N GLY A 209 19.41 -0.42 -1.36
CA GLY A 209 18.24 -0.25 -2.23
C GLY A 209 18.58 -0.53 -3.69
N LYS A 210 18.18 -1.71 -4.20
CA LYS A 210 18.50 -2.17 -5.55
C LYS A 210 17.39 -3.08 -6.09
N PHE A 211 17.37 -3.25 -7.41
CA PHE A 211 16.57 -4.24 -8.12
C PHE A 211 17.48 -5.20 -8.87
N SER A 212 17.26 -6.51 -8.70
CA SER A 212 17.92 -7.53 -9.51
C SER A 212 16.89 -8.32 -10.30
N VAL A 213 16.99 -8.28 -11.63
CA VAL A 213 16.06 -8.94 -12.54
C VAL A 213 16.73 -10.16 -13.13
N THR A 214 16.29 -11.34 -12.66
CA THR A 214 16.78 -12.64 -13.12
C THR A 214 15.79 -13.30 -14.08
N ASN A 215 14.50 -12.92 -14.06
CA ASN A 215 13.50 -13.49 -14.95
C ASN A 215 12.23 -12.62 -15.02
N GLY A 216 11.78 -12.30 -16.24
CA GLY A 216 10.59 -11.49 -16.48
C GLY A 216 10.91 -10.05 -16.89
N THR A 217 9.88 -9.20 -16.81
CA THR A 217 9.97 -7.79 -17.21
C THR A 217 9.82 -6.90 -15.99
N LEU A 218 10.76 -5.96 -15.81
CA LEU A 218 10.64 -4.86 -14.86
C LEU A 218 10.46 -3.55 -15.64
N GLN A 219 9.31 -2.90 -15.49
CA GLN A 219 9.04 -1.59 -16.09
C GLN A 219 8.96 -0.53 -14.99
N PHE A 220 9.66 0.59 -15.21
CA PHE A 220 9.48 1.84 -14.48
C PHE A 220 8.79 2.87 -15.40
N ASP A 221 7.73 3.50 -14.91
CA ASP A 221 7.05 4.59 -15.61
C ASP A 221 6.76 5.76 -14.66
N LYS A 222 7.13 6.98 -15.04
CA LYS A 222 6.91 8.21 -14.24
C LYS A 222 7.52 8.14 -12.83
N ILE A 223 8.73 7.61 -12.71
CA ILE A 223 9.49 7.57 -11.46
C ILE A 223 10.65 8.57 -11.47
N THR A 224 10.87 9.24 -10.34
CA THR A 224 12.10 9.97 -10.06
C THR A 224 12.97 9.12 -9.13
N PHE A 225 14.03 8.51 -9.68
CA PHE A 225 15.06 7.84 -8.90
C PHE A 225 15.89 8.90 -8.17
N SER A 226 15.68 9.01 -6.86
CA SER A 226 16.34 9.97 -5.99
C SER A 226 17.40 9.24 -5.16
N ILE A 227 18.66 9.40 -5.54
CA ILE A 227 19.78 8.57 -5.05
C ILE A 227 20.48 9.28 -3.90
N ASN A 228 20.51 8.61 -2.74
CA ASN A 228 21.21 9.10 -1.57
C ASN A 228 22.73 8.89 -1.72
N ILE A 229 23.54 9.78 -1.14
CA ILE A 229 25.01 9.64 -1.09
C ILE A 229 25.48 8.38 -0.36
N ASN A 230 24.62 7.82 0.51
CA ASN A 230 24.88 6.59 1.25
C ASN A 230 24.47 5.33 0.48
N ALA A 231 23.86 5.47 -0.71
CA ALA A 231 23.55 4.32 -1.55
C ALA A 231 24.85 3.59 -1.90
N LEU A 232 24.84 2.26 -1.78
CA LEU A 232 26.00 1.46 -2.10
C LEU A 232 26.38 1.55 -3.57
N GLU A 233 27.66 1.29 -3.83
CA GLU A 233 28.25 1.19 -5.16
C GLU A 233 27.51 0.15 -6.03
N GLU A 234 27.85 0.09 -7.33
CA GLU A 234 27.21 -0.73 -8.38
C GLU A 234 26.03 -0.02 -9.08
N TYR A 235 25.00 -0.76 -9.48
CA TYR A 235 23.88 -0.25 -10.26
C TYR A 235 22.57 -0.44 -9.48
N ILE A 236 21.66 0.52 -9.59
CA ILE A 236 20.34 0.46 -8.94
C ILE A 236 19.52 -0.70 -9.52
N ILE A 237 19.66 -0.95 -10.81
CA ILE A 237 18.93 -2.01 -11.51
C ILE A 237 19.93 -2.89 -12.23
N THR A 238 19.88 -4.20 -11.99
CA THR A 238 20.74 -5.19 -12.65
C THR A 238 19.91 -6.22 -13.41
N GLY A 239 20.41 -6.66 -14.57
CA GLY A 239 19.82 -7.74 -15.36
C GLY A 239 20.86 -8.78 -15.76
N SER A 240 20.63 -10.06 -15.42
CA SER A 240 21.66 -11.11 -15.50
C SER A 240 21.28 -12.33 -16.34
N THR A 241 20.13 -12.36 -17.01
CA THR A 241 19.71 -13.50 -17.85
C THR A 241 19.11 -13.07 -19.18
N GLN A 242 19.08 -13.98 -20.16
CA GLN A 242 18.51 -13.69 -21.49
C GLN A 242 16.99 -13.42 -21.45
N SER A 243 16.30 -13.92 -20.42
CA SER A 243 14.87 -13.66 -20.20
C SER A 243 14.59 -12.30 -19.58
N THR A 244 15.61 -11.59 -19.08
CA THR A 244 15.45 -10.28 -18.44
C THR A 244 15.05 -9.22 -19.44
N ARG A 245 14.04 -8.43 -19.08
CA ARG A 245 13.64 -7.21 -19.79
C ARG A 245 13.52 -6.07 -18.79
N ILE A 246 14.23 -4.98 -19.03
CA ILE A 246 14.16 -3.77 -18.20
C ILE A 246 13.71 -2.62 -19.07
N GLN A 247 12.66 -1.93 -18.64
CA GLN A 247 12.05 -0.81 -19.34
C GLN A 247 12.01 0.40 -18.41
N ILE A 248 12.52 1.54 -18.88
CA ILE A 248 12.54 2.79 -18.13
C ILE A 248 11.91 3.87 -19.01
N ASP A 249 10.69 4.28 -18.67
CA ASP A 249 9.91 5.22 -19.45
C ASP A 249 9.54 6.47 -18.64
N ASN A 250 9.73 7.65 -19.22
CA ASN A 250 9.36 8.94 -18.62
C ASN A 250 9.90 9.12 -17.18
N CYS A 251 11.15 8.72 -16.94
CA CYS A 251 11.76 8.76 -15.62
C CYS A 251 12.76 9.91 -15.46
N ILE A 252 13.10 10.22 -14.22
CA ILE A 252 14.19 11.14 -13.87
C ILE A 252 15.16 10.41 -12.96
N MET A 253 16.45 10.58 -13.16
CA MET A 253 17.50 10.19 -12.21
C MET A 253 18.13 11.45 -11.64
N LYS A 254 18.20 11.54 -10.32
CA LYS A 254 18.86 12.64 -9.62
C LYS A 254 19.43 12.20 -8.28
N THR A 255 20.26 13.03 -7.67
CA THR A 255 20.70 12.84 -6.28
C THR A 255 19.70 13.47 -5.29
N THR A 256 19.65 12.98 -4.05
CA THR A 256 18.81 13.57 -2.99
C THR A 256 19.27 14.98 -2.62
N THR A 257 20.57 15.24 -2.72
CA THR A 257 21.20 16.55 -2.50
C THR A 257 21.92 16.97 -3.77
N ALA A 258 21.52 18.09 -4.38
CA ALA A 258 22.07 18.55 -5.65
C ALA A 258 23.60 18.64 -5.64
N GLN A 259 24.22 18.21 -6.74
CA GLN A 259 25.69 18.17 -6.95
C GLN A 259 26.44 17.23 -5.99
N SER A 260 25.73 16.40 -5.22
CA SER A 260 26.40 15.37 -4.43
C SER A 260 27.01 14.30 -5.32
N THR A 261 28.09 13.71 -4.84
CA THR A 261 28.80 12.65 -5.53
C THR A 261 28.25 11.29 -5.11
N ILE A 262 27.87 10.47 -6.08
CA ILE A 262 27.43 9.08 -5.87
C ILE A 262 28.40 8.10 -6.56
N LYS A 263 28.39 6.85 -6.10
CA LYS A 263 29.15 5.75 -6.71
C LYS A 263 28.27 4.72 -7.40
N THR A 264 26.99 5.05 -7.55
CA THR A 264 25.96 4.15 -8.05
C THR A 264 25.53 4.57 -9.46
N GLY A 265 25.56 3.65 -10.41
CA GLY A 265 24.96 3.81 -11.73
C GLY A 265 23.46 3.47 -11.71
N LEU A 266 22.73 3.84 -12.77
CA LEU A 266 21.29 3.54 -12.82
C LEU A 266 21.01 2.07 -13.16
N VAL A 267 21.55 1.58 -14.27
CA VAL A 267 21.19 0.27 -14.81
C VAL A 267 22.39 -0.42 -15.47
N GLU A 268 22.52 -1.72 -15.22
CA GLU A 268 23.45 -2.61 -15.90
C GLU A 268 22.70 -3.86 -16.37
N VAL A 269 22.89 -4.23 -17.64
CA VAL A 269 22.26 -5.42 -18.23
C VAL A 269 23.35 -6.24 -18.92
N GLU A 270 23.73 -7.35 -18.30
CA GLU A 270 24.70 -8.29 -18.87
C GLU A 270 24.06 -9.10 -20.02
N TYR A 271 22.82 -9.54 -19.81
CA TYR A 271 22.02 -10.27 -20.78
C TYR A 271 20.56 -9.78 -20.76
N GLY A 272 19.87 -9.90 -21.90
CA GLY A 272 18.45 -9.53 -22.03
C GLY A 272 18.23 -8.27 -22.87
N ILE A 273 17.16 -7.54 -22.57
CA ILE A 273 16.76 -6.33 -23.30
C ILE A 273 16.64 -5.15 -22.33
N LEU A 274 17.32 -4.05 -22.65
CA LEU A 274 17.14 -2.75 -22.01
C LEU A 274 16.45 -1.79 -22.99
N SER A 275 15.34 -1.18 -22.57
CA SER A 275 14.68 -0.09 -23.29
C SER A 275 14.58 1.13 -22.40
N ILE A 276 15.04 2.29 -22.88
CA ILE A 276 14.98 3.55 -22.16
C ILE A 276 14.34 4.60 -23.06
N THR A 277 13.23 5.18 -22.60
CA THR A 277 12.48 6.22 -23.30
C THR A 277 12.28 7.41 -22.36
N ASN A 278 12.63 8.63 -22.79
CA ASN A 278 12.41 9.86 -22.01
C ASN A 278 12.98 9.81 -20.57
N LEU A 279 14.20 9.29 -20.41
CA LEU A 279 14.96 9.39 -19.16
C LEU A 279 15.71 10.73 -19.13
N ASN A 280 15.48 11.52 -18.08
CA ASN A 280 16.25 12.73 -17.80
C ASN A 280 17.22 12.48 -16.63
N ILE A 281 18.44 13.01 -16.73
CA ILE A 281 19.48 12.87 -15.70
C ILE A 281 19.86 14.28 -15.24
N GLU A 282 19.57 14.59 -13.98
CA GLU A 282 19.70 15.94 -13.41
C GLU A 282 20.52 15.91 -12.12
N ASP A 283 21.37 16.91 -11.91
CA ASP A 283 22.10 17.13 -10.66
C ASP A 283 22.93 15.92 -10.16
N ILE A 284 23.57 15.19 -11.07
CA ILE A 284 24.41 14.01 -10.75
C ILE A 284 25.89 14.29 -10.97
N VAL A 285 26.70 13.95 -9.97
CA VAL A 285 28.14 13.79 -10.09
C VAL A 285 28.48 12.34 -9.76
N ILE A 286 29.07 11.60 -10.68
CA ILE A 286 29.47 10.20 -10.46
C ILE A 286 30.97 10.18 -10.14
N GLN A 287 31.35 9.54 -9.03
CA GLN A 287 32.76 9.33 -8.69
C GLN A 287 33.37 8.24 -9.58
N ASP A 288 34.60 8.43 -10.03
CA ASP A 288 35.39 7.33 -10.60
C ASP A 288 35.53 6.19 -9.59
N ARG A 289 35.46 4.96 -10.12
CA ARG A 289 35.71 3.72 -9.37
C ARG A 289 37.19 3.53 -9.09
#